data_AF-A0A662UP17-F1
#
_entry.id   AF-A0A662UP17-F1
#
_cell.length_a   1.000
_cell.length_b   1.000
_cell.length_c   1.000
_cell.angle_alpha   90.00
_cell.angle_beta   90.00
_cell.angle_gamma   90.00
#
_symmetry.space_group_name_H-M   'P 1'
#
loop_
_entity.id
_entity.type
_entity.pdbx_description
1 polymer ?
#
loop_
_entity_poly.entity_id
_entity_poly.type
_entity_poly.pdbx_seq_one_letter_code
_entity_poly.pdbx_strand_id
1 'polypeptide(L)'
;MGPSRRLVKGIPTENVGIDPTKLGDDDISDLVNAAENALRENLSSSISSREEYDATVKIEVTDKEVILKIDVTVHTRGPPGPYLEARIDEAISKAMDVVRNELRNKAPKDPD
;
A
#
# COMPACT_ATOMS: atom_id res chain seq x y z
N MET A 1 3.83 -6.50 -23.83
CA MET A 1 4.19 -6.17 -22.44
C MET A 1 3.28 -5.03 -22.01
N GLY A 2 2.44 -5.24 -20.99
CA GLY A 2 1.55 -4.20 -20.46
C GLY A 2 2.34 -3.14 -19.68
N PRO A 3 1.73 -2.00 -19.33
CA PRO A 3 2.36 -0.99 -18.50
C PRO A 3 2.63 -1.56 -17.09
N SER A 4 3.89 -1.48 -16.64
CA SER A 4 4.28 -1.75 -15.25
C SER A 4 4.47 -0.41 -14.55
N ARG A 5 3.85 -0.22 -13.38
CA ARG A 5 4.03 0.98 -12.56
C ARG A 5 4.61 0.61 -11.20
N ARG A 6 5.62 1.38 -10.81
CA ARG A 6 6.27 1.28 -9.51
C ARG A 6 6.02 2.57 -8.75
N LEU A 7 5.44 2.46 -7.55
CA LEU A 7 5.25 3.61 -6.67
C LEU A 7 5.94 3.36 -5.33
N VAL A 8 6.88 4.25 -4.98
CA VAL A 8 7.60 4.21 -3.71
C VAL A 8 7.18 5.43 -2.90
N LYS A 9 6.56 5.22 -1.74
CA LYS A 9 6.09 6.31 -0.86
C LYS A 9 6.60 6.09 0.56
N GLY A 10 7.35 7.07 1.07
CA GLY A 10 7.72 7.14 2.48
C GLY A 10 6.57 7.69 3.34
N ILE A 11 6.27 7.04 4.46
CA ILE A 11 5.45 7.59 5.53
C ILE A 11 6.42 7.94 6.68
N PRO A 12 6.73 9.23 6.91
CA PRO A 12 7.59 9.61 8.02
C PRO A 12 6.89 9.25 9.34
N THR A 13 7.61 8.61 10.25
CA THR A 13 7.02 8.11 11.50
C THR A 13 6.58 9.23 12.43
N GLU A 14 7.21 10.40 12.32
CA GLU A 14 6.81 11.65 12.99
C GLU A 14 5.35 12.04 12.69
N ASN A 15 4.87 11.78 11.47
CA ASN A 15 3.49 12.11 11.07
C ASN A 15 2.43 11.15 11.65
N VAL A 16 2.85 10.00 12.17
CA VAL A 16 1.96 8.97 12.73
C VAL A 16 2.19 8.73 14.23
N GLY A 17 3.19 9.40 14.83
CA GLY A 17 3.47 9.32 16.26
C GLY A 17 3.98 7.94 16.70
N ILE A 18 4.58 7.17 15.79
CA ILE A 18 5.15 5.86 16.10
C ILE A 18 6.65 5.94 16.23
N ASP A 19 7.20 5.08 17.08
CA ASP A 19 8.63 4.79 17.07
C ASP A 19 8.87 3.61 16.12
N PRO A 20 9.59 3.80 14.99
CA PRO A 20 9.84 2.72 14.03
C PRO A 20 10.64 1.57 14.65
N THR A 21 11.43 1.82 15.70
CA THR A 21 12.19 0.77 16.39
C THR A 21 11.32 -0.17 17.21
N LYS A 22 10.06 0.22 17.47
CA LYS A 22 9.07 -0.61 18.17
C LYS A 22 8.25 -1.48 17.23
N LEU A 23 8.39 -1.33 15.91
CA LEU A 23 7.73 -2.21 14.94
C LEU A 23 8.48 -3.53 14.85
N GLY A 24 7.85 -4.61 15.32
CA GLY A 24 8.37 -5.96 15.13
C GLY A 24 8.10 -6.48 13.72
N ASP A 25 8.71 -7.61 13.37
CA ASP A 25 8.45 -8.31 12.10
C ASP A 25 6.97 -8.69 11.93
N ASP A 26 6.29 -9.04 13.01
CA ASP A 26 4.83 -9.29 13.02
C ASP A 26 4.04 -8.03 12.66
N ASP A 27 4.44 -6.87 13.20
CA ASP A 27 3.78 -5.60 12.87
C ASP A 27 3.97 -5.22 11.40
N ILE A 28 5.19 -5.41 10.89
CA ILE A 28 5.50 -5.17 9.48
C ILE A 28 4.66 -6.11 8.60
N SER A 29 4.55 -7.38 8.98
CA SER A 29 3.75 -8.37 8.25
C SER A 29 2.25 -8.02 8.25
N ASP A 30 1.71 -7.57 9.39
CA ASP A 30 0.33 -7.08 9.47
C ASP A 30 0.10 -5.89 8.53
N LEU A 31 1.02 -4.92 8.50
CA LEU A 31 0.91 -3.73 7.66
C LEU A 31 0.99 -4.09 6.17
N VAL A 32 1.87 -5.03 5.80
CA VAL A 32 1.95 -5.55 4.43
C VAL A 32 0.63 -6.22 4.07
N ASN A 33 0.13 -7.13 4.91
CA ASN A 33 -1.13 -7.83 4.67
C ASN A 33 -2.33 -6.86 4.54
N ALA A 34 -2.39 -5.85 5.41
CA ALA A 34 -3.45 -4.84 5.38
C ALA A 34 -3.40 -4.00 4.09
N ALA A 35 -2.20 -3.60 3.67
CA ALA A 35 -1.98 -2.88 2.42
C ALA A 35 -2.35 -3.73 1.20
N GLU A 36 -1.90 -4.99 1.16
CA GLU A 36 -2.19 -5.93 0.07
C GLU A 36 -3.69 -6.22 -0.04
N ASN A 37 -4.36 -6.44 1.10
CA ASN A 37 -5.79 -6.69 1.10
C ASN A 37 -6.56 -5.46 0.61
N ALA A 38 -6.22 -4.26 1.09
CA ALA A 38 -6.84 -3.02 0.63
C ALA A 38 -6.62 -2.76 -0.88
N LEU A 39 -5.41 -3.02 -1.38
CA LEU A 39 -5.09 -2.97 -2.81
C LEU A 39 -5.93 -3.97 -3.61
N ARG A 40 -5.97 -5.22 -3.17
CA ARG A 40 -6.69 -6.30 -3.83
C ARG A 40 -8.20 -6.03 -3.88
N GLU A 41 -8.79 -5.58 -2.78
CA GLU A 41 -10.22 -5.25 -2.72
C GLU A 41 -10.58 -4.10 -3.66
N ASN A 42 -9.75 -3.05 -3.70
CA ASN A 42 -9.99 -1.91 -4.58
C ASN A 42 -9.75 -2.25 -6.05
N LEU A 43 -8.65 -2.94 -6.35
CA LEU A 43 -8.34 -3.37 -7.71
C LEU A 43 -9.41 -4.35 -8.18
N SER A 44 -9.70 -5.45 -7.47
CA SER A 44 -10.73 -6.41 -7.90
C SER A 44 -12.11 -5.79 -8.16
N SER A 45 -12.47 -4.71 -7.44
CA SER A 45 -13.72 -3.97 -7.66
C SER A 45 -13.66 -2.98 -8.82
N SER A 46 -12.46 -2.53 -9.21
CA SER A 46 -12.24 -1.44 -10.16
C SER A 46 -11.76 -1.90 -11.53
N ILE A 47 -10.98 -2.98 -11.63
CA ILE A 47 -10.49 -3.49 -12.92
C ILE A 47 -11.44 -4.52 -13.52
N SER A 48 -11.53 -4.51 -14.84
CA SER A 48 -12.42 -5.37 -15.60
C SER A 48 -11.89 -6.81 -15.60
N SER A 49 -12.78 -7.79 -15.79
CA SER A 49 -12.41 -9.22 -15.89
C SER A 49 -11.45 -9.57 -17.06
N ARG A 50 -11.06 -8.60 -17.89
CA ARG A 50 -10.09 -8.71 -18.98
C ARG A 50 -8.69 -8.21 -18.59
N GLU A 51 -8.55 -7.71 -17.37
CA GLU A 51 -7.35 -7.12 -16.80
C GLU A 51 -6.92 -8.01 -15.63
N GLU A 52 -5.79 -8.67 -15.79
CA GLU A 52 -5.10 -9.39 -14.72
C GLU A 52 -4.12 -8.40 -14.05
N TYR A 53 -3.85 -8.54 -12.76
CA TYR A 53 -2.93 -7.67 -12.06
C TYR A 53 -2.12 -8.48 -11.07
N ASP A 54 -0.89 -8.04 -10.88
CA ASP A 54 0.03 -8.51 -9.87
C ASP A 54 0.44 -7.29 -9.05
N ALA A 55 0.10 -7.29 -7.77
CA ALA A 55 0.46 -6.23 -6.85
C ALA A 55 1.37 -6.83 -5.78
N THR A 56 2.56 -6.28 -5.63
CA THR A 56 3.50 -6.62 -4.56
C THR A 56 3.63 -5.42 -3.65
N VAL A 57 3.37 -5.61 -2.36
CA VAL A 57 3.64 -4.60 -1.34
C VAL A 57 4.89 -4.97 -0.56
N LYS A 58 5.76 -4.01 -0.33
CA LYS A 58 6.94 -4.13 0.52
C LYS A 58 6.98 -2.96 1.48
N ILE A 59 7.27 -3.25 2.74
CA ILE A 59 7.49 -2.23 3.76
C ILE A 59 8.95 -2.32 4.18
N GLU A 60 9.64 -1.19 4.09
CA GLU A 60 10.97 -1.01 4.65
C GLU A 60 10.86 -0.02 5.81
N VAL A 61 11.19 -0.47 7.01
CA VAL A 61 11.27 0.40 8.18
C VAL A 61 12.70 0.91 8.29
N THR A 62 12.85 2.22 8.43
CA THR A 62 14.11 2.91 8.71
C THR A 62 14.02 3.58 10.08
N ASP A 63 15.14 4.08 10.61
CA ASP A 63 15.18 4.75 11.92
C ASP A 63 14.25 5.97 12.05
N LYS A 64 13.75 6.53 10.94
CA LYS A 64 12.93 7.75 10.92
C LYS A 64 11.63 7.65 10.12
N GLU A 65 11.51 6.63 9.28
CA GLU A 65 10.43 6.54 8.30
C GLU A 65 10.02 5.09 8.07
N VAL A 66 8.72 4.85 7.93
CA VAL A 66 8.19 3.61 7.37
C VAL A 66 8.00 3.84 5.88
N ILE A 67 8.88 3.26 5.07
CA ILE A 67 8.84 3.37 3.63
C ILE A 67 7.96 2.25 3.07
N LEU A 68 6.78 2.62 2.58
CA LEU A 68 5.87 1.71 1.89
C LEU A 68 6.17 1.74 0.39
N LYS A 69 6.70 0.63 -0.12
CA LYS A 69 6.98 0.42 -1.54
C LYS A 69 5.87 -0.45 -2.11
N ILE A 70 5.09 0.10 -3.02
CA ILE A 70 3.99 -0.62 -3.67
C ILE A 70 4.32 -0.73 -5.15
N ASP A 71 4.58 -1.96 -5.59
CA ASP A 71 4.85 -2.30 -6.98
C ASP A 71 3.58 -2.93 -7.57
N VAL A 72 2.92 -2.25 -8.51
CA VAL A 72 1.69 -2.75 -9.15
C VAL A 72 1.94 -2.94 -10.65
N THR A 73 1.88 -4.19 -11.09
CA THR A 73 1.96 -4.57 -12.50
C THR A 73 0.59 -5.00 -12.98
N VAL A 74 0.11 -4.39 -14.07
CA VAL A 74 -1.18 -4.77 -14.66
C VAL A 74 -0.97 -5.40 -16.04
N HIS A 75 -1.56 -6.58 -16.21
CA HIS A 75 -1.54 -7.39 -17.41
C HIS A 75 -2.92 -7.35 -18.09
N THR A 76 -3.04 -6.62 -19.20
CA THR A 76 -4.32 -6.49 -19.91
C THR A 76 -4.35 -7.36 -21.17
N ARG A 77 -5.47 -8.08 -21.40
CA ARG A 77 -5.72 -8.82 -22.66
C ARG A 77 -6.32 -7.90 -23.73
N GLY A 78 -5.71 -6.74 -23.94
CA GLY A 78 -6.19 -5.67 -24.82
C GLY A 78 -5.69 -4.29 -24.41
N PRO A 79 -6.05 -3.21 -25.13
CA PRO A 79 -5.72 -1.85 -24.72
C PRO A 79 -6.31 -1.57 -23.33
N PRO A 80 -5.53 -0.97 -22.41
CA PRO A 80 -6.01 -0.66 -21.07
C PRO A 80 -7.19 0.31 -21.13
N GLY A 81 -8.12 0.19 -20.18
CA GLY A 81 -9.21 1.15 -20.06
C GLY A 81 -8.68 2.58 -19.81
N PRO A 82 -9.38 3.63 -20.27
CA PRO A 82 -8.92 5.02 -20.12
C PRO A 82 -8.79 5.48 -18.66
N TYR A 83 -9.38 4.74 -17.71
CA TYR A 83 -9.34 5.03 -16.28
C TYR A 83 -8.49 4.05 -15.49
N LEU A 84 -7.76 3.14 -16.15
CA LEU A 84 -6.96 2.13 -15.45
C LEU A 84 -5.94 2.78 -14.51
N GLU A 85 -5.23 3.81 -14.99
CA GLU A 85 -4.22 4.51 -14.19
C GLU A 85 -4.85 5.20 -12.97
N ALA A 86 -5.98 5.90 -13.15
CA ALA A 86 -6.68 6.55 -12.04
C ALA A 86 -7.18 5.54 -10.98
N ARG A 87 -7.62 4.36 -11.42
CA ARG A 87 -8.07 3.27 -10.53
C ARG A 87 -6.90 2.67 -9.74
N ILE A 88 -5.74 2.51 -10.37
CA ILE A 88 -4.52 2.06 -9.70
C ILE A 88 -4.09 3.09 -8.66
N ASP A 89 -4.04 4.38 -9.03
CA ASP A 89 -3.66 5.46 -8.10
C ASP A 89 -4.63 5.55 -6.91
N GLU A 90 -5.94 5.39 -7.14
CA GLU A 90 -6.94 5.34 -6.06
C GLU A 90 -6.73 4.13 -5.13
N ALA A 91 -6.48 2.94 -5.70
CA ALA A 91 -6.23 1.73 -4.91
C ALA A 91 -4.97 1.85 -4.06
N ILE A 92 -3.89 2.44 -4.62
CA ILE A 92 -2.66 2.70 -3.88
C ILE A 92 -2.90 3.73 -2.77
N SER A 93 -3.63 4.81 -3.05
CA SER A 93 -3.96 5.81 -2.04
C SER A 93 -4.73 5.20 -0.87
N LYS A 94 -5.70 4.33 -1.14
CA LYS A 94 -6.47 3.65 -0.10
C LYS A 94 -5.62 2.68 0.71
N ALA A 95 -4.72 1.92 0.07
CA ALA A 95 -3.79 1.06 0.80
C ALA A 95 -2.83 1.87 1.70
N MET A 96 -2.35 3.03 1.22
CA MET A 96 -1.58 3.95 2.05
C MET A 96 -2.37 4.46 3.27
N ASP A 97 -3.64 4.85 3.08
CA ASP A 97 -4.49 5.31 4.19
C ASP A 97 -4.74 4.20 5.22
N VAL A 98 -4.92 2.96 4.79
CA VAL A 98 -5.05 1.80 5.68
C VAL A 98 -3.77 1.61 6.49
N VAL A 99 -2.60 1.57 5.85
CA VAL A 99 -1.30 1.47 6.55
C VAL A 99 -1.12 2.61 7.54
N ARG A 100 -1.46 3.84 7.14
CA ARG A 100 -1.36 5.01 8.02
C ARG A 100 -2.26 4.89 9.26
N ASN A 101 -3.48 4.39 9.07
CA ASN A 101 -4.43 4.19 10.16
C ASN A 101 -3.98 3.06 11.10
N GLU A 102 -3.47 1.97 10.54
CA GLU A 102 -2.89 0.86 11.32
C GLU A 102 -1.69 1.32 12.14
N LEU A 103 -0.76 2.06 11.53
CA LEU A 103 0.37 2.66 12.24
C LEU A 103 -0.09 3.57 13.38
N ARG A 104 -1.10 4.42 13.14
CA ARG A 104 -1.66 5.30 14.18
C ARG A 104 -2.37 4.53 15.29
N ASN A 105 -3.01 3.41 14.99
CA ASN A 105 -3.64 2.54 16.01
C ASN A 105 -2.59 1.82 16.86
N LYS A 106 -1.43 1.48 16.27
CA LYS A 106 -0.29 0.86 16.95
C LYS A 106 0.57 1.87 17.71
N ALA A 107 0.45 3.17 17.43
CA ALA A 107 1.05 4.21 18.25
C ALA A 107 0.58 4.08 19.70
N PRO A 108 1.47 4.17 20.71
CA PRO A 108 1.04 4.21 22.09
C PRO A 108 0.07 5.39 22.24
N LYS A 109 -1.18 5.10 22.56
CA LYS A 109 -2.13 6.13 23.00
C LYS A 109 -1.57 6.60 24.34
N ASP A 110 -0.96 7.79 24.36
CA ASP A 110 -0.61 8.46 25.61
C ASP A 110 -1.81 8.35 26.56
N PRO A 111 -1.67 7.70 27.73
CA PRO A 111 -2.68 7.78 28.76
C PRO A 111 -2.58 9.17 29.38
N ASP A 112 -3.57 10.01 29.09
CA ASP A 112 -3.84 11.27 29.81
C ASP A 112 -3.88 11.05 31.34
#